data_AF-A0AAE3KRT4-F1
#
_entry.id   AF-A0AAE3KRT4-F1
#
_cell.length_a   1.000
_cell.length_b   1.000
_cell.length_c   1.000
_cell.angle_alpha   90.00
_cell.angle_beta   90.00
_cell.angle_gamma   90.00
#
_symmetry.space_group_name_H-M   'P 1'
#
loop_
_entity.id
_entity.type
_entity.pdbx_description
1 polymer ?
#
loop_
_entity_poly.entity_id
_entity_poly.type
_entity_poly.pdbx_seq_one_letter_code
_entity_poly.pdbx_strand_id
1 'polypeptide(L)'
;MTEKTQNIVLIALLIILLALQLYWIFRLKNQKRKYTKLIFNVFLWLSFVLLIFPPKNQNNRNLDKLGISDGQISDQFLEKIKDSLALETVISPSKYEKEFQEKNLQINLLGQKFTPEFLTQLSGKNVQFYPEFKKDEIQNLSWRAVLFQNETQEINGLIDLEKPSTLKLKFGTQTLDSVKLEKGFQTFTLSFPSFSVGKTNVNLDLNNEPIREIKYYSRSTPKLKILVLAENPDFETKMLSEWLGKNGHKVEVETAVSKNTQSKTNINQTKTNAYNLVFATPARLGNPNCSKTLKAGGGVFVYNINEKDISAINKSFGEGFALQRISADSESKLSNDLIALPFVLKENKSQQKLSKWPIAISQKRVGVSLISETYPLLLSGDSITYRNIWGSVLQFLQPVQKNNIEIKAPILQNQFTTLRFNNFEKVQEIFKTKSDTIYAKISPIDEYTSIGKYVFRKPNWQTINDSLEVFVNEVSTADQYFVQTKNILNSYNTIQNEEQPERNDESEILPDWLRLLICLAMFIVVWIEAKW
;
A
#
# COMPACT_ATOMS: atom_id res chain seq x y z
N MET A 1 4.96 -26.18 33.02
CA MET A 1 6.29 -25.53 33.03
C MET A 1 6.78 -25.51 31.61
N THR A 2 7.07 -24.34 31.05
CA THR A 2 7.61 -24.23 29.69
C THR A 2 9.03 -24.82 29.67
N GLU A 3 9.46 -25.40 28.56
CA GLU A 3 10.79 -25.99 28.36
C GLU A 3 11.93 -25.04 28.82
N LYS A 4 11.72 -23.73 28.65
CA LYS A 4 12.60 -22.67 29.17
C LYS A 4 12.74 -22.68 30.70
N THR A 5 11.66 -22.89 31.46
CA THR A 5 11.73 -22.95 32.93
C THR A 5 12.48 -24.18 33.44
N GLN A 6 12.44 -25.32 32.73
CA GLN A 6 13.21 -26.50 33.07
C GLN A 6 14.72 -26.30 32.80
N ASN A 7 15.07 -25.68 31.67
CA ASN A 7 16.47 -25.37 31.34
C ASN A 7 17.12 -24.38 32.32
N ILE A 8 16.37 -23.37 32.80
CA ILE A 8 16.88 -22.41 33.79
C ILE A 8 17.21 -23.09 35.13
N VAL A 9 16.32 -23.98 35.59
CA VAL A 9 16.54 -24.73 36.84
C VAL A 9 17.76 -25.66 36.71
N LEU A 10 17.91 -26.33 35.56
CA LEU A 10 19.04 -27.22 35.30
C LEU A 10 20.37 -26.46 35.28
N ILE A 11 20.42 -25.28 34.64
CA ILE A 11 21.60 -24.41 34.61
C ILE A 11 21.94 -23.91 36.03
N ALA A 12 20.95 -23.50 36.82
CA ALA A 12 21.18 -23.05 38.19
C ALA A 12 21.79 -24.17 39.07
N LEU A 13 21.27 -25.39 38.95
CA LEU A 13 21.74 -26.55 39.70
C LEU A 13 23.17 -26.94 39.30
N LEU A 14 23.49 -26.81 38.01
CA LEU A 14 24.84 -26.99 37.48
C LEU A 14 25.82 -25.94 38.03
N ILE A 15 25.47 -24.65 38.03
CA ILE A 15 26.34 -23.61 38.60
C ILE A 15 26.67 -23.88 40.08
N ILE A 16 25.69 -24.34 40.86
CA ILE A 16 25.89 -24.74 42.26
C ILE A 16 26.87 -25.91 42.35
N LEU A 17 26.73 -26.93 41.49
CA LEU A 17 27.64 -28.07 41.44
C LEU A 17 29.07 -27.66 41.08
N LEU A 18 29.25 -26.75 40.12
CA LEU A 18 30.56 -26.20 39.72
C LEU A 18 31.23 -25.47 40.88
N ALA A 19 30.48 -24.61 41.58
CA ALA A 19 30.99 -23.88 42.73
C ALA A 19 31.45 -24.81 43.86
N LEU A 20 30.68 -25.88 44.13
CA LEU A 20 31.04 -26.90 45.11
C LEU A 20 32.32 -27.65 44.70
N GLN A 21 32.43 -28.06 43.44
CA GLN A 21 33.62 -28.78 42.94
C GLN A 21 34.88 -27.91 42.96
N LEU A 22 34.79 -26.64 42.55
CA LEU A 22 35.92 -25.71 42.62
C LEU A 22 36.37 -25.50 44.07
N TYR A 23 35.45 -25.32 45.00
CA TYR A 23 35.76 -25.20 46.43
C TYR A 23 36.57 -26.40 46.95
N TRP A 24 36.20 -27.62 46.56
CA TRP A 24 36.94 -28.83 46.93
C TRP A 24 38.32 -28.91 46.28
N ILE A 25 38.46 -28.50 45.02
CA ILE A 25 39.75 -28.49 44.31
C ILE A 25 40.73 -27.47 44.93
N PHE A 26 40.24 -26.31 45.36
CA PHE A 26 41.07 -25.29 46.01
C PHE A 26 41.62 -25.72 47.37
N ARG A 27 41.00 -26.70 48.03
CA ARG A 27 41.45 -27.26 49.31
C ARG A 27 42.63 -28.25 49.20
N LEU A 28 43.02 -28.64 48.00
CA LEU A 28 44.12 -29.59 47.77
C LEU A 28 45.49 -28.92 47.92
N LYS A 29 46.36 -29.47 48.78
CA LYS A 29 47.72 -28.96 49.04
C LYS A 29 48.73 -29.30 47.94
N ASN A 30 48.48 -30.31 47.10
CA ASN A 30 49.42 -30.74 46.06
C ASN A 30 49.15 -30.02 44.73
N GLN A 31 50.10 -29.18 44.29
CA GLN A 31 50.01 -28.36 43.07
C GLN A 31 49.79 -29.21 41.81
N LYS A 32 50.50 -30.32 41.63
CA LYS A 32 50.37 -31.16 40.41
C LYS A 32 48.98 -31.79 40.30
N ARG A 33 48.44 -32.28 41.42
CA ARG A 33 47.09 -32.89 41.49
C ARG A 33 45.97 -31.85 41.35
N LYS A 34 46.25 -30.59 41.69
CA LYS A 34 45.31 -29.48 41.51
C LYS A 34 45.13 -29.14 40.03
N TYR A 35 46.22 -29.14 39.24
CA TYR A 35 46.15 -28.88 37.80
C TYR A 35 45.47 -30.01 37.02
N THR A 36 45.76 -31.29 37.31
CA THR A 36 45.09 -32.42 36.64
C THR A 36 43.58 -32.40 36.85
N LYS A 37 43.14 -32.23 38.11
CA LYS A 37 41.71 -32.11 38.43
C LYS A 37 41.03 -30.93 37.78
N LEU A 38 41.73 -29.80 37.66
CA LEU A 38 41.17 -28.61 37.01
C LEU A 38 40.94 -28.86 35.51
N ILE A 39 41.89 -29.49 34.82
CA ILE A 39 41.77 -29.82 33.39
C ILE A 39 40.61 -30.79 33.15
N PHE A 40 40.52 -31.89 33.90
CA PHE A 40 39.42 -32.85 33.72
C PHE A 40 38.06 -32.25 34.05
N ASN A 41 37.99 -31.36 35.04
CA ASN A 41 36.74 -30.70 35.38
C ASN A 41 36.32 -29.71 34.27
N VAL A 42 37.26 -28.97 33.69
CA VAL A 42 36.98 -28.10 32.53
C VAL A 42 36.40 -28.91 31.37
N PHE A 43 36.98 -30.08 31.05
CA PHE A 43 36.44 -30.92 29.98
C PHE A 43 35.07 -31.53 30.30
N LEU A 44 34.83 -31.93 31.55
CA LEU A 44 33.52 -32.43 31.99
C LEU A 44 32.44 -31.35 31.86
N TRP A 45 32.75 -30.11 32.24
CA TRP A 45 31.86 -28.97 32.08
C TRP A 45 31.62 -28.62 30.61
N LEU A 46 32.65 -28.70 29.77
CA LEU A 46 32.52 -28.53 28.32
C LEU A 46 31.57 -29.58 27.72
N SER A 47 31.62 -30.83 28.20
CA SER A 47 30.70 -31.90 27.79
C SER A 47 29.24 -31.62 28.20
N PHE A 48 29.00 -31.09 29.40
CA PHE A 48 27.65 -30.67 29.82
C PHE A 48 27.12 -29.49 29.01
N VAL A 49 27.98 -28.52 28.69
CA VAL A 49 27.62 -27.41 27.81
C VAL A 49 27.24 -27.92 26.42
N LEU A 50 28.00 -28.86 25.85
CA LEU A 50 27.68 -29.53 24.58
C LEU A 50 26.36 -30.34 24.63
N LEU A 51 25.97 -30.82 25.80
CA LEU A 51 24.72 -31.57 26.00
C LEU A 51 23.49 -30.65 26.08
N ILE A 52 23.62 -29.50 26.75
CA ILE A 52 22.53 -28.51 26.90
C ILE A 52 22.40 -27.62 25.67
N PHE A 53 23.53 -27.25 25.08
CA PHE A 53 23.63 -26.46 23.87
C PHE A 53 24.29 -27.31 22.79
N PRO A 54 23.53 -28.23 22.16
CA PRO A 54 24.06 -28.96 21.03
C PRO A 54 24.55 -27.94 19.99
N PRO A 55 25.76 -28.11 19.43
CA PRO A 55 26.20 -27.26 18.35
C PRO A 55 25.21 -27.44 17.21
N LYS A 56 24.33 -26.45 17.03
CA LYS A 56 23.44 -26.40 15.89
C LYS A 56 24.33 -26.09 14.70
N ASN A 57 24.77 -27.13 14.00
CA ASN A 57 25.20 -26.95 12.63
C ASN A 57 23.97 -26.45 11.88
N GLN A 58 23.92 -25.13 11.69
CA GLN A 58 23.20 -24.54 10.57
C GLN A 58 23.96 -24.96 9.31
N ASN A 59 23.98 -26.28 9.03
CA ASN A 59 24.08 -26.74 7.67
C ASN A 59 22.76 -26.31 7.02
N ASN A 60 22.69 -25.02 6.66
CA ASN A 60 22.18 -24.67 5.36
C ASN A 60 23.01 -25.52 4.41
N ARG A 61 22.57 -26.77 4.16
CA ARG A 61 23.01 -27.49 2.97
C ARG A 61 22.79 -26.47 1.87
N ASN A 62 23.88 -25.94 1.30
CA ASN A 62 23.81 -25.07 0.15
C ASN A 62 23.07 -25.90 -0.90
N LEU A 63 21.76 -25.71 -1.00
CA LEU A 63 20.97 -26.38 -2.01
C LEU A 63 21.53 -25.88 -3.33
N ASP A 64 21.89 -26.79 -4.22
CA ASP A 64 22.43 -26.42 -5.51
C ASP A 64 21.46 -25.41 -6.17
N LYS A 65 22.00 -24.29 -6.62
CA LYS A 65 21.20 -23.18 -7.13
C LYS A 65 20.93 -23.40 -8.60
N LEU A 66 19.67 -23.65 -8.93
CA LEU A 66 19.22 -23.87 -10.29
C LEU A 66 18.56 -22.61 -10.84
N GLY A 67 19.03 -22.11 -11.98
CA GLY A 67 18.35 -21.08 -12.76
C GLY A 67 17.36 -21.70 -13.74
N ILE A 68 16.15 -21.16 -13.83
CA ILE A 68 15.19 -21.55 -14.86
C ILE A 68 14.85 -20.31 -15.68
N SER A 69 15.22 -20.33 -16.96
CA SER A 69 14.99 -19.23 -17.90
C SER A 69 13.71 -19.43 -18.71
N ASP A 70 12.94 -18.37 -18.90
CA ASP A 70 11.78 -18.37 -19.82
C ASP A 70 12.16 -18.37 -21.32
N GLY A 71 13.45 -18.29 -21.64
CA GLY A 71 13.98 -18.28 -23.00
C GLY A 71 13.84 -16.96 -23.77
N GLN A 72 13.33 -15.89 -23.14
CA GLN A 72 13.17 -14.57 -23.76
C GLN A 72 14.06 -13.49 -23.14
N ILE A 73 14.91 -13.89 -22.21
CA ILE A 73 15.85 -13.01 -21.53
C ILE A 73 17.10 -12.74 -22.37
N SER A 74 17.72 -11.58 -22.16
CA SER A 74 18.95 -11.22 -22.86
C SER A 74 20.17 -11.97 -22.31
N ASP A 75 21.13 -12.26 -23.18
CA ASP A 75 22.38 -12.92 -22.78
C ASP A 75 23.15 -12.10 -21.74
N GLN A 76 23.12 -10.76 -21.86
CA GLN A 76 23.75 -9.86 -20.89
C GLN A 76 23.11 -9.96 -19.50
N PHE A 77 21.78 -10.08 -19.43
CA PHE A 77 21.09 -10.29 -18.16
C PHE A 77 21.40 -11.67 -17.58
N LEU A 78 21.40 -12.70 -18.41
CA LEU A 78 21.75 -14.07 -18.03
C LEU A 78 23.14 -14.17 -17.41
N GLU A 79 24.16 -13.63 -18.08
CA GLU A 79 25.55 -13.64 -17.58
C GLU A 79 25.65 -12.90 -16.25
N LYS A 80 25.09 -11.69 -16.18
CA LYS A 80 25.09 -10.88 -14.96
C LYS A 80 24.45 -11.60 -13.77
N ILE A 81 23.30 -12.23 -13.98
CA ILE A 81 22.58 -12.93 -12.92
C ILE A 81 23.27 -14.24 -12.55
N LYS A 82 23.78 -14.99 -13.52
CA LYS A 82 24.53 -16.23 -13.29
C LYS A 82 25.75 -15.98 -12.40
N ASP A 83 26.50 -14.91 -12.69
CA ASP A 83 27.66 -14.50 -11.90
C ASP A 83 27.26 -13.98 -10.52
N SER A 84 26.22 -13.14 -10.45
CA SER A 84 25.77 -12.53 -9.19
C SER A 84 25.19 -13.53 -8.19
N LEU A 85 24.47 -14.55 -8.69
CA LEU A 85 23.82 -15.57 -7.86
C LEU A 85 24.64 -16.85 -7.69
N ALA A 86 25.77 -16.96 -8.42
CA ALA A 86 26.58 -18.18 -8.54
C ALA A 86 25.72 -19.40 -8.92
N LEU A 87 24.96 -19.27 -10.01
CA LEU A 87 24.09 -20.36 -10.50
C LEU A 87 24.93 -21.44 -11.18
N GLU A 88 24.76 -22.69 -10.75
CA GLU A 88 25.50 -23.83 -11.32
C GLU A 88 25.06 -24.13 -12.74
N THR A 89 23.74 -24.12 -12.95
CA THR A 89 23.13 -24.41 -14.25
C THR A 89 21.91 -23.53 -14.46
N VAL A 90 21.69 -23.15 -15.72
CA VAL A 90 20.46 -22.48 -16.18
C VAL A 90 19.80 -23.38 -17.21
N ILE A 91 18.54 -23.73 -16.99
CA ILE A 91 17.78 -24.66 -17.83
C ILE A 91 16.43 -24.07 -18.23
N SER A 92 15.77 -24.71 -19.20
CA SER A 92 14.40 -24.36 -19.59
C SER A 92 13.35 -25.08 -18.72
N PRO A 93 12.10 -24.58 -18.64
CA PRO A 93 11.01 -25.22 -17.91
C PRO A 93 10.80 -26.69 -18.30
N SER A 94 10.84 -26.99 -19.60
CA SER A 94 10.65 -28.36 -20.11
C SER A 94 11.76 -29.33 -19.70
N LYS A 95 12.99 -28.84 -19.46
CA LYS A 95 14.09 -29.66 -18.97
C LYS A 95 13.98 -29.88 -17.47
N TYR A 96 13.54 -28.87 -16.72
CA TYR A 96 13.27 -29.00 -15.29
C TYR A 96 12.26 -30.10 -15.00
N GLU A 97 11.15 -30.11 -15.74
CA GLU A 97 10.08 -31.12 -15.66
C GLU A 97 10.58 -32.55 -15.81
N LYS A 98 11.58 -32.78 -16.67
CA LYS A 98 12.08 -34.12 -16.98
C LYS A 98 13.18 -34.61 -16.04
N GLU A 99 14.03 -33.72 -15.56
CA GLU A 99 15.32 -34.11 -14.95
C GLU A 99 15.52 -33.64 -13.50
N PHE A 100 14.76 -32.65 -13.03
CA PHE A 100 15.07 -31.95 -11.77
C PHE A 100 13.89 -31.83 -10.79
N GLN A 101 12.66 -32.21 -11.17
CA GLN A 101 11.46 -32.05 -10.35
C GLN A 101 11.57 -32.70 -8.95
N GLU A 102 12.19 -33.89 -8.87
CA GLU A 102 12.33 -34.64 -7.61
C GLU A 102 13.45 -34.12 -6.71
N LYS A 103 14.38 -33.32 -7.24
CA LYS A 103 15.51 -32.80 -6.46
C LYS A 103 15.06 -31.67 -5.53
N ASN A 104 15.64 -31.60 -4.35
CA ASN A 104 15.43 -30.50 -3.41
C ASN A 104 16.46 -29.40 -3.71
N LEU A 105 16.08 -28.43 -4.54
CA LEU A 105 16.97 -27.38 -5.06
C LEU A 105 16.42 -25.99 -4.74
N GLN A 106 17.30 -25.00 -4.65
CA GLN A 106 16.88 -23.60 -4.63
C GLN A 106 16.65 -23.13 -6.07
N ILE A 107 15.42 -22.72 -6.37
CA ILE A 107 15.00 -22.41 -7.73
C ILE A 107 15.01 -20.90 -7.94
N ASN A 108 15.72 -20.44 -8.96
CA ASN A 108 15.79 -19.04 -9.36
C ASN A 108 15.13 -18.90 -10.73
N LEU A 109 13.92 -18.33 -10.76
CA LEU A 109 13.19 -18.05 -12.00
C LEU A 109 13.74 -16.78 -12.63
N LEU A 110 14.18 -16.87 -13.88
CA LEU A 110 14.80 -15.80 -14.65
C LEU A 110 13.90 -15.47 -15.85
N GLY A 111 13.43 -14.22 -15.92
CA GLY A 111 12.53 -13.75 -16.96
C GLY A 111 11.11 -13.48 -16.45
N GLN A 112 10.13 -13.44 -17.33
CA GLN A 112 8.77 -13.01 -17.01
C GLN A 112 7.71 -14.02 -17.42
N LYS A 113 7.92 -14.75 -18.52
CA LYS A 113 6.87 -15.55 -19.16
C LYS A 113 6.89 -17.00 -18.70
N PHE A 114 6.38 -17.23 -17.49
CA PHE A 114 6.17 -18.57 -16.96
C PHE A 114 4.70 -18.96 -17.05
N THR A 115 4.41 -20.15 -17.56
CA THR A 115 3.04 -20.66 -17.64
C THR A 115 2.53 -21.03 -16.26
N PRO A 116 1.23 -20.83 -15.96
CA PRO A 116 0.64 -21.26 -14.69
C PRO A 116 0.87 -22.75 -14.41
N GLU A 117 0.80 -23.61 -15.43
CA GLU A 117 1.02 -25.05 -15.33
C GLU A 117 2.42 -25.36 -14.79
N PHE A 118 3.46 -24.74 -15.35
CA PHE A 118 4.83 -24.89 -14.87
C PHE A 118 4.98 -24.39 -13.44
N LEU A 119 4.44 -23.20 -13.14
CA LEU A 119 4.54 -22.61 -11.79
C LEU A 119 3.92 -23.51 -10.72
N THR A 120 2.85 -24.26 -11.04
CA THR A 120 2.24 -25.20 -10.07
C THR A 120 3.18 -26.33 -9.65
N GLN A 121 4.11 -26.74 -10.51
CA GLN A 121 5.10 -27.78 -10.20
C GLN A 121 6.17 -27.29 -9.22
N LEU A 122 6.29 -25.97 -9.05
CA LEU A 122 7.20 -25.34 -8.09
C LEU A 122 6.55 -25.14 -6.71
N SER A 123 5.27 -25.50 -6.56
CA SER A 123 4.59 -25.46 -5.27
C SER A 123 5.37 -26.26 -4.23
N GLY A 124 5.60 -25.67 -3.07
CA GLY A 124 6.37 -26.30 -2.00
C GLY A 124 7.90 -26.20 -2.13
N LYS A 125 8.44 -25.53 -3.16
CA LYS A 125 9.89 -25.29 -3.32
C LYS A 125 10.28 -23.86 -2.92
N ASN A 126 11.54 -23.64 -2.56
CA ASN A 126 12.08 -22.30 -2.32
C ASN A 126 12.40 -21.62 -3.65
N VAL A 127 11.52 -20.73 -4.10
CA VAL A 127 11.61 -20.04 -5.39
C VAL A 127 11.93 -18.56 -5.21
N GLN A 128 12.99 -18.10 -5.86
CA GLN A 128 13.31 -16.67 -6.02
C GLN A 128 13.05 -16.24 -7.46
N PHE A 129 12.43 -15.07 -7.64
CA PHE A 129 11.99 -14.59 -8.96
C PHE A 129 12.73 -13.31 -9.36
N TYR A 130 13.39 -13.36 -10.53
CA TYR A 130 14.19 -12.29 -11.09
C TYR A 130 13.67 -11.92 -12.49
N PRO A 131 12.76 -10.94 -12.60
CA PRO A 131 12.25 -10.49 -13.89
C PRO A 131 13.28 -9.62 -14.62
N GLU A 132 13.29 -9.72 -15.95
CA GLU A 132 14.01 -8.80 -16.82
C GLU A 132 13.00 -7.93 -17.57
N PHE A 133 13.11 -6.61 -17.46
CA PHE A 133 12.29 -5.66 -18.23
C PHE A 133 13.18 -4.91 -19.22
N LYS A 134 12.64 -4.59 -20.39
CA LYS A 134 13.34 -3.74 -21.36
C LYS A 134 13.41 -2.31 -20.85
N LYS A 135 14.36 -1.53 -21.38
CA LYS A 135 14.38 -0.09 -21.18
C LYS A 135 13.10 0.52 -21.74
N ASP A 136 12.63 1.58 -21.08
CA ASP A 136 11.40 2.31 -21.38
C ASP A 136 10.10 1.48 -21.24
N GLU A 137 10.18 0.29 -20.62
CA GLU A 137 9.04 -0.57 -20.32
C GLU A 137 8.48 -0.29 -18.91
N ILE A 138 7.16 -0.15 -18.82
CA ILE A 138 6.47 0.05 -17.53
C ILE A 138 6.42 -1.27 -16.75
N GLN A 139 6.63 -1.15 -15.45
CA GLN A 139 6.58 -2.25 -14.48
C GLN A 139 5.64 -1.88 -13.33
N ASN A 140 5.05 -2.88 -12.67
CA ASN A 140 4.22 -2.72 -11.46
C ASN A 140 3.09 -1.68 -11.60
N LEU A 141 2.50 -1.55 -12.79
CA LEU A 141 1.43 -0.60 -13.01
C LEU A 141 0.22 -0.95 -12.16
N SER A 142 -0.33 0.02 -11.44
CA SER A 142 -1.53 -0.17 -10.65
C SER A 142 -2.40 1.07 -10.55
N TRP A 143 -3.71 0.85 -10.52
CA TRP A 143 -4.74 1.88 -10.41
C TRP A 143 -6.01 1.28 -9.79
N ARG A 144 -7.04 2.09 -9.56
CA ARG A 144 -8.34 1.59 -9.08
C ARG A 144 -9.23 1.22 -10.25
N ALA A 145 -9.77 0.00 -10.24
CA ALA A 145 -10.66 -0.48 -11.30
C ALA A 145 -12.03 0.21 -11.26
N VAL A 146 -12.47 0.59 -10.06
CA VAL A 146 -13.77 1.24 -9.81
C VAL A 146 -13.57 2.50 -8.98
N LEU A 147 -14.21 3.57 -9.43
CA LEU A 147 -14.21 4.88 -8.79
C LEU A 147 -15.63 5.45 -8.80
N PHE A 148 -15.84 6.51 -8.03
CA PHE A 148 -16.96 7.43 -8.24
C PHE A 148 -16.56 8.59 -9.15
N GLN A 149 -17.54 9.23 -9.77
CA GLN A 149 -17.32 10.45 -10.55
C GLN A 149 -16.70 11.54 -9.66
N ASN A 150 -15.73 12.25 -10.20
CA ASN A 150 -14.89 13.26 -9.53
C ASN A 150 -13.97 12.70 -8.43
N GLU A 151 -13.94 11.38 -8.21
CA GLU A 151 -12.92 10.77 -7.37
C GLU A 151 -11.57 10.75 -8.11
N THR A 152 -10.50 11.08 -7.39
CA THR A 152 -9.14 11.06 -7.95
C THR A 152 -8.72 9.63 -8.22
N GLN A 153 -8.40 9.36 -9.49
CA GLN A 153 -7.68 8.19 -9.91
C GLN A 153 -6.19 8.44 -9.76
N GLU A 154 -5.49 7.49 -9.16
CA GLU A 154 -4.04 7.48 -9.09
C GLU A 154 -3.49 6.28 -9.88
N ILE A 155 -2.52 6.56 -10.72
CA ILE A 155 -1.81 5.58 -11.53
C ILE A 155 -0.37 5.56 -11.05
N ASN A 156 0.05 4.43 -10.51
CA ASN A 156 1.38 4.24 -9.95
C ASN A 156 2.12 3.15 -10.73
N GLY A 157 3.42 3.35 -10.95
CA GLY A 157 4.26 2.36 -11.63
C GLY A 157 5.74 2.65 -11.48
N LEU A 158 6.53 1.79 -12.11
CA LEU A 158 7.99 1.87 -12.21
C LEU A 158 8.37 1.88 -13.68
N ILE A 159 9.46 2.56 -14.02
CA ILE A 159 10.04 2.55 -15.36
C ILE A 159 11.55 2.75 -15.27
N ASP A 160 12.29 2.10 -16.16
CA ASP A 160 13.73 2.27 -16.30
C ASP A 160 14.04 2.95 -17.63
N LEU A 161 14.36 4.25 -17.57
CA LEU A 161 14.50 5.06 -18.78
C LEU A 161 15.93 5.05 -19.32
N GLU A 162 16.07 4.92 -20.64
CA GLU A 162 17.37 5.09 -21.30
C GLU A 162 17.78 6.58 -21.34
N LYS A 163 16.80 7.47 -21.52
CA LYS A 163 16.98 8.93 -21.63
C LYS A 163 15.89 9.66 -20.84
N PRO A 164 16.18 10.87 -20.31
CA PRO A 164 15.17 11.69 -19.64
C PRO A 164 13.97 11.91 -20.56
N SER A 165 12.77 11.64 -20.05
CA SER A 165 11.54 11.57 -20.84
C SER A 165 10.35 12.13 -20.05
N THR A 166 9.27 12.48 -20.75
CA THR A 166 8.03 12.93 -20.10
C THR A 166 6.94 11.88 -20.28
N LEU A 167 6.41 11.40 -19.15
CA LEU A 167 5.26 10.52 -19.13
C LEU A 167 3.99 11.37 -19.02
N LYS A 168 3.02 11.15 -19.90
CA LYS A 168 1.77 11.91 -19.96
C LYS A 168 0.58 10.97 -19.90
N LEU A 169 -0.43 11.36 -19.14
CA LEU A 169 -1.73 10.71 -19.16
C LEU A 169 -2.67 11.51 -20.06
N LYS A 170 -3.32 10.86 -21.03
CA LYS A 170 -4.20 11.52 -22.00
C LYS A 170 -5.58 10.90 -22.07
N PHE A 171 -6.56 11.76 -22.33
CA PHE A 171 -7.90 11.38 -22.75
C PHE A 171 -8.22 12.10 -24.07
N GLY A 172 -8.28 11.34 -25.17
CA GLY A 172 -8.31 11.93 -26.51
C GLY A 172 -7.08 12.80 -26.75
N THR A 173 -7.29 14.08 -27.05
CA THR A 173 -6.21 15.07 -27.27
C THR A 173 -5.76 15.81 -26.01
N GLN A 174 -6.50 15.67 -24.91
CA GLN A 174 -6.25 16.42 -23.69
C GLN A 174 -5.28 15.67 -22.77
N THR A 175 -4.28 16.39 -22.25
CA THR A 175 -3.38 15.85 -21.22
C THR A 175 -4.01 16.06 -19.84
N LEU A 176 -4.28 14.96 -19.14
CA LEU A 176 -4.87 14.95 -17.81
C LEU A 176 -3.81 15.21 -16.73
N ASP A 177 -2.63 14.61 -16.90
CA ASP A 177 -1.50 14.79 -16.01
C ASP A 177 -0.18 14.47 -16.71
N SER A 178 0.94 14.95 -16.17
CA SER A 178 2.27 14.61 -16.70
C SER A 178 3.35 14.67 -15.63
N VAL A 179 4.39 13.86 -15.80
CA VAL A 179 5.57 13.85 -14.95
C VAL A 179 6.83 13.76 -15.81
N LYS A 180 7.82 14.60 -15.49
CA LYS A 180 9.16 14.53 -16.09
C LYS A 180 9.98 13.53 -15.29
N LEU A 181 10.63 12.61 -15.99
CA LEU A 181 11.42 11.55 -15.41
C LEU A 181 12.86 11.66 -15.91
N GLU A 182 13.82 11.46 -15.00
CA GLU A 182 15.26 11.46 -15.30
C GLU A 182 15.67 10.15 -16.03
N LYS A 183 16.94 9.99 -16.37
CA LYS A 183 17.48 8.70 -16.83
C LYS A 183 17.55 7.70 -15.67
N GLY A 184 17.27 6.42 -15.95
CA GLY A 184 17.40 5.31 -14.99
C GLY A 184 16.09 4.89 -14.33
N PHE A 185 16.20 4.05 -13.29
CA PHE A 185 15.06 3.42 -12.63
C PHE A 185 14.34 4.36 -11.67
N GLN A 186 13.06 4.66 -11.94
CA GLN A 186 12.25 5.58 -11.15
C GLN A 186 10.81 5.09 -10.95
N THR A 187 10.24 5.49 -9.82
CA THR A 187 8.80 5.44 -9.55
C THR A 187 8.10 6.65 -10.15
N PHE A 188 6.89 6.46 -10.66
CA PHE A 188 6.02 7.56 -11.06
C PHE A 188 4.62 7.43 -10.47
N THR A 189 3.99 8.59 -10.26
CA THR A 189 2.60 8.73 -9.86
C THR A 189 1.94 9.81 -10.72
N LEU A 190 0.84 9.46 -11.35
CA LEU A 190 -0.02 10.39 -12.10
C LEU A 190 -1.42 10.35 -11.49
N SER A 191 -2.05 11.51 -11.36
CA SER A 191 -3.35 11.63 -10.69
C SER A 191 -4.28 12.60 -11.42
N PHE A 192 -5.54 12.19 -11.60
CA PHE A 192 -6.58 12.99 -12.24
C PHE A 192 -7.95 12.61 -11.67
N PRO A 193 -8.94 13.52 -11.60
CA PRO A 193 -10.29 13.14 -11.21
C PRO A 193 -11.00 12.40 -12.35
N SER A 194 -11.78 11.39 -11.99
CA SER A 194 -12.66 10.75 -12.97
C SER A 194 -13.75 11.72 -13.44
N PHE A 195 -13.82 12.01 -14.73
CA PHE A 195 -14.74 13.01 -15.29
C PHE A 195 -16.03 12.42 -15.88
N SER A 196 -16.07 11.11 -16.13
CA SER A 196 -17.17 10.39 -16.78
C SER A 196 -17.84 9.39 -15.84
N VAL A 197 -19.06 8.98 -16.19
CA VAL A 197 -19.75 7.82 -15.60
C VAL A 197 -19.74 6.70 -16.63
N GLY A 198 -19.49 5.48 -16.18
CA GLY A 198 -19.37 4.28 -17.00
C GLY A 198 -17.92 3.91 -17.34
N LYS A 199 -17.77 3.20 -18.45
CA LYS A 199 -16.50 2.68 -18.98
C LYS A 199 -15.64 3.86 -19.46
N THR A 200 -14.42 3.96 -18.93
CA THR A 200 -13.49 5.03 -19.32
C THR A 200 -12.12 4.43 -19.63
N ASN A 201 -11.52 4.91 -20.71
CA ASN A 201 -10.20 4.52 -21.17
C ASN A 201 -9.32 5.78 -21.25
N VAL A 202 -8.12 5.73 -20.69
CA VAL A 202 -7.11 6.78 -20.79
C VAL A 202 -5.80 6.17 -21.27
N ASN A 203 -5.02 6.92 -22.03
CA ASN A 203 -3.75 6.46 -22.57
C ASN A 203 -2.60 7.02 -21.73
N LEU A 204 -1.64 6.16 -21.44
CA LEU A 204 -0.36 6.51 -20.86
C LEU A 204 0.65 6.57 -22.00
N ASP A 205 1.16 7.77 -22.24
CA ASP A 205 2.07 8.07 -23.34
C ASP A 205 3.46 8.38 -22.80
N LEU A 206 4.49 7.77 -23.39
CA LEU A 206 5.88 8.14 -23.18
C LEU A 206 6.35 8.93 -24.41
N ASN A 207 6.78 10.17 -24.21
CA ASN A 207 7.21 11.06 -25.31
C ASN A 207 6.18 11.21 -26.45
N ASN A 208 4.89 11.18 -26.11
CA ASN A 208 3.72 11.21 -27.00
C ASN A 208 3.43 9.91 -27.79
N GLU A 209 4.13 8.82 -27.50
CA GLU A 209 3.77 7.49 -28.02
C GLU A 209 2.97 6.72 -26.97
N PRO A 210 1.79 6.16 -27.32
CA PRO A 210 0.98 5.41 -26.37
C PRO A 210 1.65 4.09 -26.03
N ILE A 211 1.99 3.91 -24.75
CA ILE A 211 2.63 2.68 -24.25
C ILE A 211 1.68 1.80 -23.45
N ARG A 212 0.61 2.39 -22.87
CA ARG A 212 -0.40 1.61 -22.14
C ARG A 212 -1.77 2.25 -22.17
N GLU A 213 -2.80 1.43 -22.33
CA GLU A 213 -4.20 1.83 -22.14
C GLU A 213 -4.65 1.44 -20.72
N ILE A 214 -5.25 2.40 -20.01
CA ILE A 214 -5.73 2.24 -18.63
C ILE A 214 -7.25 2.33 -18.65
N LYS A 215 -7.89 1.23 -18.26
CA LYS A 215 -9.35 1.08 -18.27
C LYS A 215 -9.89 1.01 -16.87
N TYR A 216 -10.94 1.77 -16.60
CA TYR A 216 -11.59 1.80 -15.29
C TYR A 216 -13.07 2.19 -15.43
N TYR A 217 -13.88 1.80 -14.45
CA TYR A 217 -15.30 2.11 -14.39
C TYR A 217 -15.56 3.19 -13.37
N SER A 218 -16.41 4.15 -13.72
CA SER A 218 -16.81 5.22 -12.81
C SER A 218 -18.29 5.21 -12.55
N ARG A 219 -18.67 5.24 -11.27
CA ARG A 219 -20.06 5.27 -10.83
C ARG A 219 -20.52 6.70 -10.66
N SER A 220 -21.82 6.92 -10.77
CA SER A 220 -22.40 8.22 -10.42
C SER A 220 -22.23 8.51 -8.93
N THR A 221 -21.77 9.71 -8.61
CA THR A 221 -21.57 10.16 -7.22
C THR A 221 -22.90 10.55 -6.60
N PRO A 222 -23.16 10.16 -5.32
CA PRO A 222 -24.35 10.61 -4.61
C PRO A 222 -24.48 12.13 -4.63
N LYS A 223 -25.69 12.64 -4.90
CA LYS A 223 -25.92 14.09 -4.95
C LYS A 223 -25.85 14.70 -3.55
N LEU A 224 -24.78 15.44 -3.29
CA LEU A 224 -24.56 16.18 -2.04
C LEU A 224 -25.58 17.31 -1.84
N LYS A 225 -25.92 17.56 -0.58
CA LYS A 225 -26.61 18.76 -0.11
C LYS A 225 -25.58 19.75 0.42
N ILE A 226 -25.46 20.90 -0.23
CA ILE A 226 -24.38 21.86 -0.02
C ILE A 226 -24.99 23.20 0.41
N LEU A 227 -24.43 23.80 1.45
CA LEU A 227 -24.72 25.18 1.86
C LEU A 227 -23.51 26.06 1.53
N VAL A 228 -23.73 27.20 0.88
CA VAL A 228 -22.70 28.20 0.61
C VAL A 228 -23.04 29.46 1.40
N LEU A 229 -22.18 29.81 2.35
CA LEU A 229 -22.31 30.97 3.23
C LEU A 229 -21.31 32.04 2.82
N ALA A 230 -21.79 33.08 2.15
CA ALA A 230 -20.96 34.19 1.69
C ALA A 230 -21.23 35.47 2.52
N GLU A 231 -20.19 36.28 2.72
CA GLU A 231 -20.30 37.58 3.41
C GLU A 231 -20.87 38.65 2.48
N ASN A 232 -20.54 38.59 1.20
CA ASN A 232 -21.00 39.50 0.17
C ASN A 232 -21.22 38.73 -1.14
N PRO A 233 -22.01 39.25 -2.08
CA PRO A 233 -22.10 38.68 -3.41
C PRO A 233 -20.74 38.83 -4.11
N ASP A 234 -20.18 37.73 -4.61
CA ASP A 234 -18.98 37.74 -5.45
C ASP A 234 -19.09 36.74 -6.62
N PHE A 235 -18.20 36.87 -7.60
CA PHE A 235 -18.20 36.01 -8.79
C PHE A 235 -17.84 34.57 -8.44
N GLU A 236 -16.91 34.36 -7.51
CA GLU A 236 -16.46 33.03 -7.09
C GLU A 236 -17.62 32.22 -6.50
N THR A 237 -18.37 32.79 -5.53
CA THR A 237 -19.54 32.17 -4.92
C THR A 237 -20.57 31.78 -5.96
N LYS A 238 -20.86 32.69 -6.91
CA LYS A 238 -21.84 32.44 -7.97
C LYS A 238 -21.38 31.29 -8.88
N MET A 239 -20.15 31.34 -9.38
CA MET A 239 -19.62 30.36 -10.32
C MET A 239 -19.46 28.98 -9.67
N LEU A 240 -19.00 28.92 -8.42
CA LEU A 240 -18.95 27.68 -7.65
C LEU A 240 -20.34 27.09 -7.43
N SER A 241 -21.31 27.91 -7.01
CA SER A 241 -22.68 27.44 -6.76
C SER A 241 -23.36 26.93 -8.04
N GLU A 242 -23.20 27.65 -9.15
CA GLU A 242 -23.69 27.22 -10.47
C GLU A 242 -23.02 25.93 -10.95
N TRP A 243 -21.69 25.82 -10.78
CA TRP A 243 -20.96 24.61 -11.14
C TRP A 243 -21.41 23.40 -10.30
N LEU A 244 -21.57 23.57 -8.98
CA LEU A 244 -22.10 22.53 -8.10
C LEU A 244 -23.51 22.12 -8.52
N GLY A 245 -24.36 23.09 -8.86
CA GLY A 245 -25.71 22.87 -9.39
C GLY A 245 -25.71 22.10 -10.72
N LYS A 246 -24.85 22.48 -11.68
CA LYS A 246 -24.70 21.79 -12.98
C LYS A 246 -24.23 20.34 -12.82
N ASN A 247 -23.44 20.04 -11.78
CA ASN A 247 -23.04 18.67 -11.42
C ASN A 247 -24.16 17.89 -10.68
N GLY A 248 -25.35 18.48 -10.55
CA GLY A 248 -26.55 17.86 -9.98
C GLY A 248 -26.60 17.86 -8.45
N HIS A 249 -25.72 18.61 -7.78
CA HIS A 249 -25.80 18.81 -6.33
C HIS A 249 -26.99 19.73 -5.98
N LYS A 250 -27.47 19.60 -4.75
CA LYS A 250 -28.48 20.50 -4.18
C LYS A 250 -27.75 21.61 -3.44
N VAL A 251 -27.87 22.85 -3.89
CA VAL A 251 -27.07 23.96 -3.38
C VAL A 251 -27.99 25.04 -2.83
N GLU A 252 -27.79 25.41 -1.58
CA GLU A 252 -28.37 26.60 -0.96
C GLU A 252 -27.28 27.65 -0.81
N VAL A 253 -27.52 28.86 -1.28
CA VAL A 253 -26.59 29.99 -1.18
C VAL A 253 -27.22 31.03 -0.27
N GLU A 254 -26.57 31.32 0.85
CA GLU A 254 -26.92 32.42 1.75
C GLU A 254 -25.84 33.49 1.69
N THR A 255 -26.22 34.69 1.27
CA THR A 255 -25.31 35.83 1.14
C THR A 255 -25.80 36.97 2.02
N ALA A 256 -24.93 37.55 2.85
CA ALA A 256 -25.30 38.77 3.56
C ALA A 256 -25.31 39.95 2.57
N VAL A 257 -26.41 40.70 2.56
CA VAL A 257 -26.59 41.88 1.69
C VAL A 257 -26.43 43.16 2.48
N SER A 258 -26.83 43.14 3.76
CA SER A 258 -26.63 44.24 4.70
C SER A 258 -26.69 43.73 6.15
N LYS A 259 -26.49 44.61 7.14
CA LYS A 259 -26.60 44.25 8.55
C LYS A 259 -28.01 43.71 8.84
N ASN A 260 -28.10 42.41 9.10
CA ASN A 260 -29.34 41.64 9.34
C ASN A 260 -30.19 41.33 8.10
N THR A 261 -29.74 41.62 6.87
CA THR A 261 -30.44 41.20 5.64
C THR A 261 -29.62 40.16 4.89
N GLN A 262 -30.26 39.05 4.52
CA GLN A 262 -29.65 37.94 3.81
C GLN A 262 -30.45 37.63 2.54
N SER A 263 -29.75 37.38 1.45
CA SER A 263 -30.32 36.80 0.24
C SER A 263 -30.15 35.29 0.29
N LYS A 264 -31.20 34.55 -0.10
CA LYS A 264 -31.18 33.09 -0.21
C LYS A 264 -31.52 32.67 -1.62
N THR A 265 -30.69 31.82 -2.21
CA THR A 265 -30.93 31.22 -3.52
C THR A 265 -30.78 29.71 -3.44
N ASN A 266 -31.71 28.98 -4.04
CA ASN A 266 -31.73 27.51 -4.04
C ASN A 266 -31.54 26.99 -5.46
N ILE A 267 -30.66 26.01 -5.64
CA ILE A 267 -30.39 25.33 -6.90
C ILE A 267 -30.67 23.83 -6.70
N ASN A 268 -31.53 23.25 -7.55
CA ASN A 268 -31.94 21.83 -7.52
C ASN A 268 -32.58 21.34 -6.20
N GLN A 269 -33.06 22.25 -5.33
CA GLN A 269 -33.44 21.91 -3.96
C GLN A 269 -34.94 22.08 -3.66
N THR A 270 -35.44 21.20 -2.79
CA THR A 270 -36.66 21.36 -1.98
C THR A 270 -36.25 21.35 -0.49
N LYS A 271 -36.99 22.06 0.39
CA LYS A 271 -36.63 22.33 1.81
C LYS A 271 -35.83 21.20 2.48
N THR A 272 -34.66 21.52 3.04
CA THR A 272 -33.71 20.55 3.59
C THR A 272 -33.33 20.90 5.03
N ASN A 273 -33.26 19.89 5.90
CA ASN A 273 -32.93 20.07 7.32
C ASN A 273 -31.45 19.79 7.68
N ALA A 274 -30.67 19.20 6.77
CA ALA A 274 -29.27 18.83 7.02
C ALA A 274 -28.40 18.88 5.74
N TYR A 275 -27.20 19.45 5.85
CA TYR A 275 -26.22 19.56 4.75
C TYR A 275 -25.06 18.59 4.94
N ASN A 276 -24.56 18.05 3.83
CA ASN A 276 -23.37 17.20 3.80
C ASN A 276 -22.08 18.04 3.79
N LEU A 277 -22.15 19.25 3.25
CA LEU A 277 -21.00 20.12 3.05
C LEU A 277 -21.41 21.59 3.22
N VAL A 278 -20.56 22.38 3.86
CA VAL A 278 -20.71 23.83 3.95
C VAL A 278 -19.49 24.52 3.37
N PHE A 279 -19.66 25.38 2.38
CA PHE A 279 -18.66 26.36 1.97
C PHE A 279 -18.93 27.66 2.72
N ALA A 280 -17.92 28.24 3.36
CA ALA A 280 -18.10 29.47 4.14
C ALA A 280 -16.95 30.45 3.92
N THR A 281 -17.25 31.74 3.88
CA THR A 281 -16.24 32.79 4.06
C THR A 281 -15.89 32.95 5.56
N PRO A 282 -14.71 33.51 5.90
CA PRO A 282 -14.28 33.67 7.29
C PRO A 282 -15.29 34.37 8.22
N ALA A 283 -15.99 35.40 7.75
CA ALA A 283 -16.99 36.12 8.55
C ALA A 283 -18.24 35.28 8.88
N ARG A 284 -18.48 34.18 8.16
CA ARG A 284 -19.67 33.32 8.30
C ARG A 284 -19.41 32.03 9.09
N LEU A 285 -18.19 31.83 9.61
CA LEU A 285 -17.83 30.61 10.35
C LEU A 285 -18.65 30.39 11.63
N GLY A 286 -19.19 31.47 12.23
CA GLY A 286 -20.07 31.40 13.39
C GLY A 286 -21.45 30.80 13.13
N ASN A 287 -21.81 30.49 11.89
CA ASN A 287 -23.10 29.88 11.57
C ASN A 287 -23.22 28.46 12.19
N PRO A 288 -24.30 28.15 12.93
CA PRO A 288 -24.50 26.84 13.55
C PRO A 288 -24.43 25.66 12.56
N ASN A 289 -24.79 25.88 11.30
CA ASN A 289 -24.75 24.85 10.25
C ASN A 289 -23.33 24.33 10.01
N CYS A 290 -22.28 25.15 10.16
CA CYS A 290 -20.90 24.68 10.06
C CYS A 290 -20.62 23.60 11.11
N SER A 291 -20.92 23.89 12.38
CA SER A 291 -20.71 22.94 13.48
C SER A 291 -21.62 21.71 13.39
N LYS A 292 -22.88 21.88 12.97
CA LYS A 292 -23.84 20.77 12.81
C LYS A 292 -23.41 19.82 11.70
N THR A 293 -22.94 20.34 10.57
CA THR A 293 -22.46 19.53 9.46
C THR A 293 -21.24 18.71 9.84
N LEU A 294 -20.25 19.30 10.53
CA LEU A 294 -19.09 18.54 11.02
C LEU A 294 -19.48 17.43 12.01
N LYS A 295 -20.37 17.73 12.97
CA LYS A 295 -20.87 16.73 13.93
C LYS A 295 -21.63 15.58 13.26
N ALA A 296 -22.28 15.86 12.12
CA ALA A 296 -22.97 14.85 11.31
C ALA A 296 -22.02 14.06 10.38
N GLY A 297 -20.70 14.28 10.47
CA GLY A 297 -19.70 13.66 9.60
C GLY A 297 -19.61 14.28 8.20
N GLY A 298 -20.20 15.46 7.98
CA GLY A 298 -19.97 16.24 6.77
C GLY A 298 -18.67 17.06 6.82
N GLY A 299 -18.46 17.90 5.82
CA GLY A 299 -17.28 18.77 5.73
C GLY A 299 -17.62 20.26 5.78
N VAL A 300 -16.61 21.07 6.09
CA VAL A 300 -16.65 22.54 5.97
C VAL A 300 -15.44 22.99 5.17
N PHE A 301 -15.65 23.80 4.14
CA PHE A 301 -14.58 24.43 3.37
C PHE A 301 -14.60 25.94 3.59
N VAL A 302 -13.45 26.50 3.91
CA VAL A 302 -13.26 27.94 4.04
C VAL A 302 -12.48 28.45 2.83
N TYR A 303 -13.09 29.35 2.08
CA TYR A 303 -12.52 29.96 0.87
C TYR A 303 -12.50 31.48 1.00
N ASN A 304 -11.77 32.13 0.10
CA ASN A 304 -11.58 33.59 0.10
C ASN A 304 -11.04 34.09 1.45
N ILE A 305 -9.95 33.49 1.92
CA ILE A 305 -9.34 33.77 3.23
C ILE A 305 -8.17 34.75 3.10
N ASN A 306 -7.87 35.45 4.18
CA ASN A 306 -6.67 36.23 4.37
C ASN A 306 -5.79 35.61 5.48
N GLU A 307 -4.57 36.13 5.65
CA GLU A 307 -3.63 35.67 6.68
C GLU A 307 -4.23 35.65 8.10
N LYS A 308 -4.98 36.70 8.45
CA LYS A 308 -5.57 36.87 9.79
C LYS A 308 -6.67 35.85 10.09
N ASP A 309 -7.32 35.32 9.06
CA ASP A 309 -8.50 34.46 9.19
C ASP A 309 -8.15 33.04 9.68
N ILE A 310 -6.91 32.60 9.49
CA ILE A 310 -6.44 31.29 9.97
C ILE A 310 -6.62 31.13 11.47
N SER A 311 -6.38 32.20 12.24
CA SER A 311 -6.60 32.21 13.69
C SER A 311 -8.07 31.97 14.06
N ALA A 312 -9.00 32.58 13.32
CA ALA A 312 -10.44 32.43 13.51
C ALA A 312 -10.90 31.02 13.09
N ILE A 313 -10.38 30.47 12.00
CA ILE A 313 -10.66 29.10 11.54
C ILE A 313 -10.23 28.08 12.60
N ASN A 314 -8.99 28.20 13.09
CA ASN A 314 -8.45 27.34 14.12
C ASN A 314 -9.28 27.41 15.41
N LYS A 315 -9.71 28.62 15.82
CA LYS A 315 -10.56 28.82 16.99
C LYS A 315 -11.96 28.20 16.81
N SER A 316 -12.57 28.37 15.65
CA SER A 316 -13.93 27.87 15.36
C SER A 316 -14.02 26.35 15.31
N PHE A 317 -12.98 25.67 14.84
CA PHE A 317 -13.00 24.22 14.59
C PHE A 317 -12.03 23.39 15.44
N GLY A 318 -11.19 24.04 16.24
CA GLY A 318 -10.13 23.37 17.00
C GLY A 318 -9.10 22.72 16.09
N GLU A 319 -8.74 23.40 14.99
CA GLU A 319 -7.74 22.98 14.03
C GLU A 319 -6.41 23.72 14.23
N GLY A 320 -5.34 23.22 13.61
CA GLY A 320 -3.99 23.75 13.74
C GLY A 320 -3.38 24.16 12.41
N PHE A 321 -4.12 24.87 11.56
CA PHE A 321 -3.58 25.42 10.31
C PHE A 321 -2.54 26.50 10.63
N ALA A 322 -1.40 26.46 9.94
CA ALA A 322 -0.36 27.47 10.06
C ALA A 322 0.15 27.85 8.68
N LEU A 323 0.43 29.14 8.50
CA LEU A 323 0.96 29.69 7.26
C LEU A 323 2.46 29.95 7.39
N GLN A 324 3.17 29.70 6.31
CA GLN A 324 4.56 30.10 6.12
C GLN A 324 4.64 30.98 4.88
N ARG A 325 5.14 32.21 5.02
CA ARG A 325 5.31 33.12 3.91
C ARG A 325 6.39 32.61 2.95
N ILE A 326 6.13 32.65 1.65
CA ILE A 326 7.05 32.19 0.60
C ILE A 326 7.56 33.31 -0.31
N SER A 327 6.84 34.43 -0.43
CA SER A 327 7.26 35.58 -1.23
C SER A 327 7.07 36.89 -0.46
N ALA A 328 7.87 37.90 -0.81
CA ALA A 328 7.71 39.29 -0.37
C ALA A 328 6.53 39.99 -1.08
N ASP A 329 6.09 39.45 -2.23
CA ASP A 329 4.95 39.96 -2.98
C ASP A 329 3.63 39.73 -2.23
N SER A 330 2.59 40.46 -2.61
CA SER A 330 1.23 40.30 -2.09
C SER A 330 0.48 39.11 -2.67
N GLU A 331 0.99 38.53 -3.77
CA GLU A 331 0.37 37.45 -4.53
C GLU A 331 1.43 36.46 -5.04
N SER A 332 1.04 35.21 -5.18
CA SER A 332 1.82 34.14 -5.81
C SER A 332 1.08 33.64 -7.03
N LYS A 333 1.72 33.71 -8.20
CA LYS A 333 1.19 33.09 -9.42
C LYS A 333 1.35 31.57 -9.35
N LEU A 334 0.25 30.86 -9.56
CA LEU A 334 0.21 29.42 -9.73
C LEU A 334 0.22 29.07 -11.23
N SER A 335 0.20 27.77 -11.54
CA SER A 335 -0.04 27.30 -12.90
C SER A 335 -1.39 27.78 -13.42
N ASN A 336 -1.49 27.98 -14.74
CA ASN A 336 -2.73 28.34 -15.46
C ASN A 336 -3.32 29.69 -15.04
N ASP A 337 -2.45 30.69 -14.80
CA ASP A 337 -2.82 32.07 -14.45
C ASP A 337 -3.66 32.23 -13.16
N LEU A 338 -3.69 31.21 -12.32
CA LEU A 338 -4.32 31.28 -11.01
C LEU A 338 -3.49 32.15 -10.06
N ILE A 339 -4.19 32.90 -9.22
CA ILE A 339 -3.60 33.74 -8.19
C ILE A 339 -3.88 33.11 -6.83
N ALA A 340 -2.84 33.01 -6.01
CA ALA A 340 -2.93 32.58 -4.62
C ALA A 340 -2.24 33.58 -3.69
N LEU A 341 -2.55 33.48 -2.39
CA LEU A 341 -1.85 34.22 -1.36
C LEU A 341 -0.35 33.80 -1.31
N PRO A 342 0.56 34.68 -0.85
CA PRO A 342 2.02 34.46 -0.84
C PRO A 342 2.47 33.57 0.33
N PHE A 343 1.65 32.56 0.67
CA PHE A 343 1.85 31.66 1.79
C PHE A 343 1.73 30.20 1.35
N VAL A 344 2.34 29.32 2.14
CA VAL A 344 2.16 27.87 2.06
C VAL A 344 1.63 27.39 3.40
N LEU A 345 0.69 26.44 3.35
CA LEU A 345 0.18 25.73 4.53
C LEU A 345 1.28 24.80 5.06
N LYS A 346 1.68 25.00 6.31
CA LYS A 346 2.66 24.16 6.99
C LYS A 346 2.11 22.76 7.18
N GLU A 347 2.92 21.75 6.90
CA GLU A 347 2.52 20.35 7.07
C GLU A 347 2.24 20.02 8.54
N ASN A 348 1.14 19.31 8.77
CA ASN A 348 0.71 18.83 10.07
C ASN A 348 0.16 17.41 9.92
N LYS A 349 0.45 16.51 10.86
CA LYS A 349 0.00 15.11 10.82
C LYS A 349 -1.52 14.97 10.78
N SER A 350 -2.26 15.94 11.30
CA SER A 350 -3.72 15.96 11.25
C SER A 350 -4.29 16.59 9.98
N GLN A 351 -3.46 16.96 9.01
CA GLN A 351 -3.84 17.65 7.79
C GLN A 351 -3.28 16.92 6.56
N GLN A 352 -4.07 16.91 5.50
CA GLN A 352 -3.67 16.45 4.19
C GLN A 352 -3.63 17.65 3.24
N LYS A 353 -2.48 17.88 2.63
CA LYS A 353 -2.31 18.87 1.58
C LYS A 353 -2.73 18.26 0.24
N LEU A 354 -3.42 19.02 -0.59
CA LEU A 354 -3.66 18.62 -1.98
C LEU A 354 -2.39 18.93 -2.77
N SER A 355 -1.66 17.90 -3.22
CA SER A 355 -0.29 18.01 -3.73
C SER A 355 -0.07 19.07 -4.83
N LYS A 356 -1.10 19.39 -5.62
CA LYS A 356 -1.02 20.36 -6.73
C LYS A 356 -1.54 21.77 -6.39
N TRP A 357 -2.20 21.95 -5.26
CA TRP A 357 -2.93 23.19 -4.93
C TRP A 357 -2.57 23.67 -3.53
N PRO A 358 -2.56 24.99 -3.26
CA PRO A 358 -2.34 25.49 -1.91
C PRO A 358 -3.63 25.38 -1.07
N ILE A 359 -4.13 24.14 -0.96
CA ILE A 359 -5.32 23.73 -0.23
C ILE A 359 -4.89 22.66 0.78
N ALA A 360 -5.34 22.77 2.02
CA ALA A 360 -5.19 21.72 3.02
C ALA A 360 -6.53 21.38 3.65
N ILE A 361 -6.69 20.11 4.01
CA ILE A 361 -7.90 19.57 4.60
C ILE A 361 -7.50 18.78 5.84
N SER A 362 -8.12 19.09 6.97
CA SER A 362 -7.92 18.36 8.23
C SER A 362 -8.63 17.02 8.23
N GLN A 363 -8.19 16.10 9.09
CA GLN A 363 -8.89 14.84 9.35
C GLN A 363 -10.34 15.04 9.84
N LYS A 364 -10.66 16.19 10.44
CA LYS A 364 -12.03 16.57 10.82
C LYS A 364 -12.86 17.12 9.65
N ARG A 365 -12.37 17.02 8.40
CA ARG A 365 -13.03 17.54 7.19
C ARG A 365 -13.27 19.04 7.20
N VAL A 366 -12.35 19.79 7.80
CA VAL A 366 -12.26 21.24 7.64
C VAL A 366 -11.18 21.52 6.60
N GLY A 367 -11.53 22.16 5.49
CA GLY A 367 -10.58 22.54 4.45
C GLY A 367 -10.40 24.04 4.33
N VAL A 368 -9.22 24.47 3.90
CA VAL A 368 -8.88 25.87 3.65
C VAL A 368 -8.18 25.99 2.29
N SER A 369 -8.48 27.05 1.55
CA SER A 369 -7.82 27.39 0.28
C SER A 369 -7.05 28.70 0.40
N LEU A 370 -5.81 28.73 -0.08
CA LEU A 370 -5.07 29.97 -0.32
C LEU A 370 -5.20 30.48 -1.77
N ILE A 371 -5.94 29.77 -2.63
CA ILE A 371 -6.29 30.27 -3.96
C ILE A 371 -7.30 31.40 -3.79
N SER A 372 -6.99 32.57 -4.36
CA SER A 372 -7.84 33.75 -4.26
C SER A 372 -9.14 33.57 -5.04
N GLU A 373 -9.03 33.18 -6.31
CA GLU A 373 -10.17 33.03 -7.22
C GLU A 373 -9.92 31.87 -8.20
N THR A 374 -10.97 31.14 -8.56
CA THR A 374 -10.89 30.03 -9.52
C THR A 374 -11.79 30.24 -10.74
N TYR A 375 -12.77 31.16 -10.66
CA TYR A 375 -13.66 31.46 -11.78
C TYR A 375 -12.97 31.87 -13.10
N PRO A 376 -11.78 32.50 -13.13
CA PRO A 376 -11.11 32.83 -14.40
C PRO A 376 -10.85 31.59 -15.28
N LEU A 377 -10.66 30.41 -14.67
CA LEU A 377 -10.52 29.14 -15.39
C LEU A 377 -11.78 28.74 -16.16
N LEU A 378 -12.96 29.01 -15.59
CA LEU A 378 -14.21 28.77 -16.30
C LEU A 378 -14.40 29.75 -17.47
N LEU A 379 -13.99 31.01 -17.29
CA LEU A 379 -14.07 32.03 -18.33
C LEU A 379 -13.08 31.79 -19.48
N SER A 380 -11.90 31.24 -19.19
CA SER A 380 -10.89 30.89 -20.20
C SER A 380 -11.18 29.56 -20.91
N GLY A 381 -12.19 28.81 -20.46
CA GLY A 381 -12.55 27.50 -21.00
C GLY A 381 -11.76 26.32 -20.40
N ASP A 382 -10.85 26.56 -19.45
CA ASP A 382 -10.13 25.53 -18.70
C ASP A 382 -11.01 24.88 -17.61
N SER A 383 -12.11 24.28 -18.05
CA SER A 383 -13.08 23.59 -17.19
C SER A 383 -12.52 22.32 -16.53
N ILE A 384 -11.43 21.78 -17.07
CA ILE A 384 -10.76 20.58 -16.55
C ILE A 384 -10.00 20.94 -15.29
N THR A 385 -9.14 21.97 -15.32
CA THR A 385 -8.40 22.41 -14.14
C THR A 385 -9.35 22.88 -13.05
N TYR A 386 -10.41 23.62 -13.41
CA TYR A 386 -11.45 24.02 -12.47
C TYR A 386 -12.10 22.80 -11.80
N ARG A 387 -12.47 21.78 -12.58
CA ARG A 387 -13.02 20.51 -12.07
C ARG A 387 -12.01 19.76 -11.22
N ASN A 388 -10.73 19.79 -11.55
CA ASN A 388 -9.67 19.15 -10.77
C ASN A 388 -9.57 19.77 -9.38
N ILE A 389 -9.57 21.10 -9.27
CA ILE A 389 -9.52 21.81 -7.99
C ILE A 389 -10.73 21.43 -7.13
N TRP A 390 -11.94 21.69 -7.62
CA TRP A 390 -13.15 21.51 -6.82
C TRP A 390 -13.54 20.05 -6.63
N GLY A 391 -13.27 19.18 -7.61
CA GLY A 391 -13.46 17.73 -7.49
C GLY A 391 -12.60 17.14 -6.38
N SER A 392 -11.31 17.50 -6.32
CA SER A 392 -10.43 17.07 -5.23
C SER A 392 -10.90 17.61 -3.88
N VAL A 393 -11.32 18.88 -3.79
CA VAL A 393 -11.90 19.44 -2.54
C VAL A 393 -13.12 18.64 -2.09
N LEU A 394 -14.07 18.39 -2.99
CA LEU A 394 -15.28 17.62 -2.69
C LEU A 394 -14.96 16.18 -2.24
N GLN A 395 -13.98 15.52 -2.87
CA GLN A 395 -13.60 14.15 -2.55
C GLN A 395 -13.20 13.97 -1.08
N PHE A 396 -12.47 14.93 -0.52
CA PHE A 396 -11.99 14.86 0.86
C PHE A 396 -13.02 15.34 1.89
N LEU A 397 -13.91 16.25 1.50
CA LEU A 397 -14.90 16.84 2.41
C LEU A 397 -16.23 16.10 2.46
N GLN A 398 -16.56 15.32 1.42
CA GLN A 398 -17.80 14.55 1.40
C GLN A 398 -17.83 13.51 2.54
N PRO A 399 -19.02 13.19 3.06
CA PRO A 399 -19.17 12.08 4.00
C PRO A 399 -18.71 10.76 3.35
N VAL A 400 -18.34 9.80 4.20
CA VAL A 400 -17.94 8.47 3.73
C VAL A 400 -19.06 7.87 2.89
N GLN A 401 -18.73 7.45 1.68
CA GLN A 401 -19.72 6.90 0.76
C GLN A 401 -20.11 5.50 1.19
N LYS A 402 -21.42 5.25 1.21
CA LYS A 402 -22.00 3.93 1.50
C LYS A 402 -21.81 2.98 0.31
N ASN A 403 -21.72 1.69 0.60
CA ASN A 403 -21.63 0.62 -0.40
C ASN A 403 -20.46 0.84 -1.39
N ASN A 404 -19.30 1.23 -0.85
CA ASN A 404 -18.10 1.46 -1.64
C ASN A 404 -17.44 0.10 -1.92
N ILE A 405 -17.19 -0.17 -3.20
CA ILE A 405 -16.52 -1.39 -3.64
C ILE A 405 -15.20 -0.98 -4.25
N GLU A 406 -14.12 -1.46 -3.65
CA GLU A 406 -12.78 -1.14 -4.06
C GLU A 406 -12.08 -2.37 -4.63
N ILE A 407 -11.56 -2.18 -5.84
CA ILE A 407 -10.92 -3.23 -6.62
C ILE A 407 -9.68 -2.61 -7.23
N LYS A 408 -8.53 -3.23 -7.00
CA LYS A 408 -7.25 -2.81 -7.58
C LYS A 408 -7.11 -3.42 -8.98
N ALA A 409 -6.70 -2.59 -9.94
CA ALA A 409 -6.34 -2.99 -11.29
C ALA A 409 -4.80 -2.96 -11.47
N PRO A 410 -4.25 -3.68 -12.47
CA PRO A 410 -4.94 -4.51 -13.45
C PRO A 410 -5.58 -5.75 -12.84
N ILE A 411 -6.80 -6.07 -13.30
CA ILE A 411 -7.45 -7.35 -13.00
C ILE A 411 -7.03 -8.31 -14.10
N LEU A 412 -6.50 -9.48 -13.74
CA LEU A 412 -6.06 -10.50 -14.69
C LEU A 412 -7.07 -11.65 -14.75
N GLN A 413 -7.30 -12.16 -15.95
CA GLN A 413 -8.15 -13.33 -16.16
C GLN A 413 -7.59 -14.56 -15.41
N ASN A 414 -8.48 -15.37 -14.85
CA ASN A 414 -8.15 -16.61 -14.13
C ASN A 414 -7.26 -16.41 -12.90
N GLN A 415 -7.18 -15.18 -12.37
CA GLN A 415 -6.47 -14.87 -11.14
C GLN A 415 -7.43 -14.39 -10.04
N PHE A 416 -7.09 -14.73 -8.79
CA PHE A 416 -7.78 -14.18 -7.64
C PHE A 416 -7.56 -12.67 -7.57
N THR A 417 -8.67 -11.94 -7.57
CA THR A 417 -8.72 -10.51 -7.34
C THR A 417 -9.38 -10.27 -5.98
N THR A 418 -8.77 -9.42 -5.17
CA THR A 418 -9.36 -9.01 -3.89
C THR A 418 -10.37 -7.88 -4.12
N LEU A 419 -11.57 -8.06 -3.60
CA LEU A 419 -12.63 -7.05 -3.56
C LEU A 419 -12.82 -6.63 -2.12
N ARG A 420 -12.75 -5.32 -1.88
CA ARG A 420 -13.00 -4.74 -0.57
C ARG A 420 -14.36 -4.02 -0.60
N PHE A 421 -15.26 -4.46 0.26
CA PHE A 421 -16.61 -3.93 0.42
C PHE A 421 -16.62 -3.06 1.68
N ASN A 422 -16.62 -1.74 1.52
CA ASN A 422 -16.53 -0.78 2.62
C ASN A 422 -17.86 -0.04 2.84
N ASN A 423 -18.18 0.25 4.10
CA ASN A 423 -19.31 1.09 4.52
C ASN A 423 -20.67 0.58 4.02
N PHE A 424 -20.88 -0.73 4.09
CA PHE A 424 -22.19 -1.33 3.82
C PHE A 424 -23.07 -1.22 5.07
N GLU A 425 -24.32 -0.77 4.93
CA GLU A 425 -25.26 -0.64 6.07
C GLU A 425 -25.51 -1.98 6.77
N LYS A 426 -25.45 -3.07 6.01
CA LYS A 426 -25.45 -4.44 6.50
C LYS A 426 -24.34 -5.17 5.79
N VAL A 427 -23.26 -5.49 6.50
CA VAL A 427 -22.17 -6.29 5.93
C VAL A 427 -22.70 -7.68 5.64
N GLN A 428 -22.44 -8.14 4.43
CA GLN A 428 -22.84 -9.46 3.96
C GLN A 428 -21.58 -10.29 3.74
N GLU A 429 -21.64 -11.56 4.11
CA GLU A 429 -20.60 -12.53 3.80
C GLU A 429 -20.75 -13.11 2.39
N ILE A 430 -21.91 -12.89 1.76
CA ILE A 430 -22.27 -13.46 0.47
C ILE A 430 -22.77 -12.35 -0.44
N PHE A 431 -22.01 -12.07 -1.51
CA PHE A 431 -22.41 -11.14 -2.56
C PHE A 431 -22.69 -11.91 -3.84
N LYS A 432 -23.93 -11.82 -4.35
CA LYS A 432 -24.30 -12.42 -5.63
C LYS A 432 -23.84 -11.52 -6.77
N THR A 433 -23.09 -12.09 -7.70
CA THR A 433 -22.83 -11.49 -9.01
C THR A 433 -23.80 -12.06 -10.05
N LYS A 434 -23.79 -11.53 -11.27
CA LYS A 434 -24.66 -12.03 -12.34
C LYS A 434 -24.40 -13.50 -12.69
N SER A 435 -23.16 -13.97 -12.53
CA SER A 435 -22.72 -15.31 -12.97
C SER A 435 -22.21 -16.22 -11.85
N ASP A 436 -22.00 -15.70 -10.65
CA ASP A 436 -21.31 -16.41 -9.56
C ASP A 436 -21.54 -15.74 -8.19
N THR A 437 -20.98 -16.27 -7.12
CA THR A 437 -21.09 -15.76 -5.76
C THR A 437 -19.71 -15.44 -5.17
N ILE A 438 -19.59 -14.25 -4.57
CA ILE A 438 -18.39 -13.84 -3.84
C ILE A 438 -18.62 -14.08 -2.36
N TYR A 439 -17.78 -14.92 -1.77
CA TYR A 439 -17.70 -15.07 -0.32
C TYR A 439 -16.72 -14.04 0.24
N ALA A 440 -17.19 -13.24 1.19
CA ALA A 440 -16.43 -12.18 1.82
C ALA A 440 -16.30 -12.45 3.33
N LYS A 441 -15.10 -12.25 3.86
CA LYS A 441 -14.85 -12.32 5.30
C LYS A 441 -14.96 -10.92 5.90
N ILE A 442 -15.70 -10.79 6.99
CA ILE A 442 -15.80 -9.53 7.74
C ILE A 442 -14.43 -9.18 8.32
N SER A 443 -14.04 -7.91 8.23
CA SER A 443 -12.80 -7.41 8.80
C SER A 443 -12.87 -7.45 10.34
N PRO A 444 -11.84 -7.96 11.04
CA PRO A 444 -11.83 -7.94 12.51
C PRO A 444 -11.59 -6.53 13.09
N ILE A 445 -11.20 -5.56 12.25
CA ILE A 445 -10.87 -4.18 12.66
C ILE A 445 -12.05 -3.24 12.39
N ASP A 446 -12.84 -3.50 11.35
CA ASP A 446 -13.93 -2.63 10.92
C ASP A 446 -15.16 -3.46 10.55
N GLU A 447 -16.19 -3.39 11.39
CA GLU A 447 -17.43 -4.13 11.23
C GLU A 447 -18.24 -3.72 9.98
N TYR A 448 -17.89 -2.60 9.33
CA TYR A 448 -18.50 -2.13 8.08
C TYR A 448 -17.71 -2.52 6.83
N THR A 449 -16.63 -3.28 7.01
CA THR A 449 -15.74 -3.72 5.93
C THR A 449 -15.72 -5.23 5.82
N SER A 450 -15.91 -5.76 4.61
CA SER A 450 -15.63 -7.16 4.30
C SER A 450 -14.72 -7.30 3.08
N ILE A 451 -13.96 -8.39 3.04
CA ILE A 451 -12.96 -8.66 2.02
C ILE A 451 -13.28 -10.00 1.37
N GLY A 452 -13.55 -9.98 0.07
CA GLY A 452 -13.78 -11.17 -0.75
C GLY A 452 -12.65 -11.40 -1.74
N LYS A 453 -12.49 -12.64 -2.19
CA LYS A 453 -11.66 -13.00 -3.34
C LYS A 453 -12.55 -13.52 -4.46
N TYR A 454 -12.28 -13.12 -5.69
CA TYR A 454 -13.04 -13.54 -6.86
C TYR A 454 -12.14 -13.81 -8.07
N VAL A 455 -12.53 -14.74 -8.92
CA VAL A 455 -11.78 -15.10 -10.14
C VAL A 455 -12.60 -14.74 -11.36
N PHE A 456 -12.09 -13.79 -12.15
CA PHE A 456 -12.72 -13.41 -13.42
C PHE A 456 -12.30 -14.38 -14.52
N ARG A 457 -13.24 -15.20 -15.01
CA ARG A 457 -12.95 -16.22 -16.03
C ARG A 457 -12.96 -15.71 -17.47
N LYS A 458 -13.60 -14.57 -17.71
CA LYS A 458 -13.74 -13.98 -19.04
C LYS A 458 -13.01 -12.64 -19.08
N PRO A 459 -12.31 -12.35 -20.19
CA PRO A 459 -11.63 -11.07 -20.40
C PRO A 459 -12.65 -9.95 -20.69
N ASN A 460 -12.14 -8.73 -20.86
CA ASN A 460 -12.89 -7.51 -21.16
C ASN A 460 -13.81 -7.06 -20.02
N TRP A 461 -14.77 -6.19 -20.33
CA TRP A 461 -15.73 -5.65 -19.37
C TRP A 461 -16.63 -6.76 -18.81
N GLN A 462 -16.56 -6.98 -17.50
CA GLN A 462 -17.37 -7.94 -16.75
C GLN A 462 -18.24 -7.20 -15.74
N THR A 463 -19.53 -7.54 -15.69
CA THR A 463 -20.49 -6.99 -14.72
C THR A 463 -20.36 -7.73 -13.39
N ILE A 464 -20.14 -7.00 -12.29
CA ILE A 464 -20.13 -7.56 -10.94
C ILE A 464 -21.52 -7.50 -10.32
N ASN A 465 -22.21 -6.36 -10.47
CA ASN A 465 -23.61 -6.17 -10.07
C ASN A 465 -24.31 -5.22 -11.05
N ASP A 466 -25.60 -4.95 -10.85
CA ASP A 466 -26.44 -4.16 -11.77
C ASP A 466 -25.90 -2.75 -12.10
N SER A 467 -24.96 -2.23 -11.31
CA SER A 467 -24.43 -0.86 -11.46
C SER A 467 -22.91 -0.78 -11.59
N LEU A 468 -22.21 -1.91 -11.68
CA LEU A 468 -20.76 -1.96 -11.59
C LEU A 468 -20.18 -2.96 -12.58
N GLU A 469 -19.25 -2.48 -13.39
CA GLU A 469 -18.44 -3.29 -14.28
C GLU A 469 -16.96 -3.09 -13.96
N VAL A 470 -16.13 -4.06 -14.33
CA VAL A 470 -14.68 -3.99 -14.25
C VAL A 470 -14.05 -4.50 -15.53
N PHE A 471 -12.87 -3.98 -15.88
CA PHE A 471 -12.12 -4.47 -17.04
C PHE A 471 -11.14 -5.57 -16.63
N VAL A 472 -11.29 -6.74 -17.22
CA VAL A 472 -10.44 -7.91 -17.00
C VAL A 472 -9.48 -8.03 -18.17
N ASN A 473 -8.17 -8.02 -17.89
CA ASN A 473 -7.14 -8.15 -18.91
C ASN A 473 -6.81 -9.62 -19.17
N GLU A 474 -6.62 -9.94 -20.44
CA GLU A 474 -5.84 -11.11 -20.82
C GLU A 474 -4.36 -10.82 -20.59
N VAL A 475 -3.62 -11.83 -20.14
CA VAL A 475 -2.18 -11.71 -19.93
C VAL A 475 -1.50 -11.68 -21.29
N SER A 476 -1.06 -10.49 -21.69
CA SER A 476 -0.51 -10.23 -23.03
C SER A 476 0.77 -9.40 -23.01
N THR A 477 1.08 -8.78 -21.87
CA THR A 477 2.18 -7.83 -21.73
C THR A 477 3.12 -8.24 -20.59
N ALA A 478 4.38 -7.84 -20.70
CA ALA A 478 5.44 -8.15 -19.74
C ALA A 478 5.06 -7.91 -18.28
N ASP A 479 4.49 -6.74 -17.98
CA ASP A 479 4.03 -6.35 -16.66
C ASP A 479 2.91 -7.26 -16.15
N GLN A 480 2.00 -7.71 -17.02
CA GLN A 480 0.93 -8.63 -16.64
C GLN A 480 1.45 -10.04 -16.37
N TYR A 481 2.39 -10.53 -17.17
CA TYR A 481 3.06 -11.81 -16.91
C TYR A 481 3.79 -11.76 -15.56
N PHE A 482 4.54 -10.69 -15.32
CA PHE A 482 5.21 -10.46 -14.04
C PHE A 482 4.21 -10.49 -12.86
N VAL A 483 3.09 -9.76 -12.96
CA VAL A 483 2.06 -9.75 -11.92
C VAL A 483 1.46 -11.14 -11.75
N GLN A 484 1.19 -11.87 -12.84
CA GLN A 484 0.65 -13.22 -12.79
C GLN A 484 1.58 -14.18 -12.06
N THR A 485 2.86 -14.25 -12.46
CA THR A 485 3.88 -15.11 -11.85
C THR A 485 4.06 -14.76 -10.38
N LYS A 486 4.19 -13.47 -10.05
CA LYS A 486 4.33 -13.00 -8.67
C LYS A 486 3.15 -13.40 -7.80
N ASN A 487 1.91 -13.26 -8.30
CA ASN A 487 0.71 -13.64 -7.56
C ASN A 487 0.65 -15.15 -7.29
N ILE A 488 1.02 -15.98 -8.27
CA ILE A 488 1.05 -17.44 -8.13
C ILE A 488 2.11 -17.85 -7.10
N LEU A 489 3.34 -17.33 -7.21
CA LEU A 489 4.41 -17.64 -6.25
C LEU A 489 4.06 -17.21 -4.81
N ASN A 490 3.49 -16.01 -4.65
CA ASN A 490 3.04 -15.54 -3.34
C ASN A 490 1.95 -16.44 -2.72
N SER A 491 1.09 -17.04 -3.55
CA SER A 491 0.06 -17.97 -3.07
C SER A 491 0.67 -19.24 -2.48
N TYR A 492 1.75 -19.77 -3.08
CA TYR A 492 2.45 -20.94 -2.55
C TYR A 492 3.23 -20.64 -1.28
N ASN A 493 3.92 -19.50 -1.22
CA ASN A 493 4.64 -19.09 -0.01
C ASN A 493 3.69 -18.89 1.19
N THR A 494 2.46 -18.42 0.95
CA THR A 494 1.46 -18.27 2.01
C THR A 494 1.03 -19.63 2.57
N ILE A 495 0.79 -20.62 1.69
CA ILE A 495 0.44 -21.99 2.09
C ILE A 495 1.58 -22.64 2.88
N GLN A 496 2.83 -22.50 2.41
CA GLN A 496 3.98 -23.05 3.13
C GLN A 496 4.11 -22.48 4.55
N ASN A 497 3.90 -21.19 4.75
CA ASN A 497 3.99 -20.58 6.07
C ASN A 497 2.85 -21.00 7.02
N GLU A 498 1.68 -21.36 6.48
CA GLU A 498 0.54 -21.87 7.27
C GLU A 498 0.67 -23.38 7.56
N GLU A 499 1.27 -24.15 6.64
CA GLU A 499 1.38 -25.61 6.70
C GLU A 499 2.75 -26.13 7.18
N GLN A 500 3.64 -25.28 7.70
CA GLN A 500 4.80 -25.76 8.46
C GLN A 500 4.37 -25.95 9.92
N PRO A 501 3.88 -27.14 10.37
CA PRO A 501 4.15 -27.52 11.74
C PRO A 501 5.68 -27.49 11.88
N GLU A 502 6.21 -27.21 13.06
CA GLU A 502 7.64 -27.32 13.36
C GLU A 502 8.17 -28.67 12.86
N ARG A 503 8.59 -28.71 11.59
CA ARG A 503 9.36 -29.79 11.03
C ARG A 503 10.66 -29.55 11.74
N ASN A 504 10.85 -30.30 12.82
CA ASN A 504 12.15 -30.50 13.43
C ASN A 504 13.06 -30.87 12.28
N ASP A 505 13.74 -29.88 11.72
CA ASP A 505 14.84 -30.12 10.80
C ASP A 505 15.70 -31.14 11.55
N GLU A 506 15.78 -32.34 10.99
CA GLU A 506 16.68 -33.40 11.41
C GLU A 506 18.10 -32.87 11.16
N SER A 507 18.51 -31.90 11.97
CA SER A 507 19.90 -31.62 12.22
C SER A 507 20.48 -32.96 12.65
N GLU A 508 21.53 -33.39 11.94
CA GLU A 508 22.38 -34.53 12.31
C GLU A 508 23.04 -34.23 13.65
N ILE A 509 22.22 -34.33 14.67
CA ILE A 509 22.52 -34.27 16.09
C ILE A 509 23.24 -35.58 16.37
N LEU A 510 24.50 -35.52 16.84
CA LEU A 510 25.15 -36.68 17.49
C LEU A 510 24.11 -37.34 18.41
N PRO A 511 23.76 -38.62 18.23
CA PRO A 511 22.63 -39.22 18.95
C PRO A 511 22.74 -38.98 20.45
N ASP A 512 21.62 -38.71 21.12
CA ASP A 512 21.63 -38.34 22.54
C ASP A 512 22.32 -39.38 23.44
N TRP A 513 22.27 -40.66 23.06
CA TRP A 513 22.97 -41.75 23.75
C TRP A 513 24.50 -41.60 23.69
N LEU A 514 25.05 -41.11 22.58
CA LEU A 514 26.49 -40.94 22.39
C LEU A 514 27.01 -39.77 23.23
N ARG A 515 26.22 -38.70 23.34
CA ARG A 515 26.53 -37.55 24.23
C ARG A 515 26.51 -37.97 25.69
N LEU A 516 25.52 -38.76 26.07
CA LEU A 516 25.41 -39.30 27.42
C LEU A 516 26.62 -40.20 27.73
N LEU A 517 27.06 -41.04 26.78
CA LEU A 517 28.27 -41.85 26.90
C LEU A 517 29.53 -41.01 27.12
N ILE A 518 29.72 -39.91 26.38
CA ILE A 518 30.86 -38.99 26.57
C ILE A 518 30.82 -38.37 27.97
N CYS A 519 29.66 -37.85 28.40
CA CYS A 519 29.49 -37.32 29.75
C CYS A 519 29.82 -38.36 30.84
N LEU A 520 29.33 -39.60 30.66
CA LEU A 520 29.52 -40.69 31.61
C LEU A 520 30.99 -41.14 31.66
N ALA A 521 31.66 -41.23 30.51
CA ALA A 521 33.09 -41.53 30.44
C ALA A 521 33.93 -40.46 31.18
N MET A 522 33.60 -39.18 31.01
CA MET A 522 34.31 -38.09 31.70
C MET A 522 34.04 -38.10 33.21
N PHE A 523 32.82 -38.45 33.62
CA PHE A 523 32.49 -38.61 35.04
C PHE A 523 33.29 -39.75 35.68
N ILE A 524 33.44 -40.88 34.97
CA ILE A 524 34.25 -42.02 35.42
C ILE A 524 35.72 -41.61 35.57
N VAL A 525 36.28 -40.89 34.59
CA VAL A 525 37.69 -40.44 34.65
C VAL A 525 37.93 -39.52 35.85
N VAL A 526 37.04 -38.55 36.09
CA VAL A 526 37.12 -37.64 37.25
C VAL A 526 37.00 -38.40 38.58
N TRP A 527 36.19 -39.46 38.63
CA TRP A 527 35.98 -40.24 39.84
C TRP A 527 37.12 -41.23 40.14
N ILE A 528 37.68 -41.88 39.12
CA ILE A 528 38.80 -42.82 39.27
C ILE A 528 40.07 -42.09 39.74
N GLU A 529 40.33 -40.87 39.25
CA GLU A 529 41.46 -40.03 39.71
C GLU A 529 41.32 -39.61 41.20
N ALA A 530 40.13 -39.70 41.80
CA ALA A 530 39.96 -39.37 43.21
C ALA A 530 40.54 -40.44 44.15
N LYS A 531 40.63 -41.70 43.68
CA LYS A 531 41.05 -42.87 44.48
C LYS A 531 42.53 -43.25 44.33
N TRP A 532 43.19 -42.75 43.29
CA TRP A 532 44.65 -42.85 43.07
C TRP A 532 45.30 -41.49 43.33
#